data_AF-A0A7Y3CIR7-F1
#
_entry.id   AF-A0A7Y3CIR7-F1
#
_cell.length_a   1.000
_cell.length_b   1.000
_cell.length_c   1.000
_cell.angle_alpha   90.00
_cell.angle_beta   90.00
_cell.angle_gamma   90.00
#
_symmetry.space_group_name_H-M   'P 1'
#
loop_
_entity.id
_entity.type
_entity.pdbx_description
1 polymer ?
#
loop_
_entity_poly.entity_id
_entity_poly.type
_entity_poly.pdbx_seq_one_letter_code
_entity_poly.pdbx_strand_id
1 'polypeptide(L)'
;DCHYIDANHWTKKRVEKIWKKMEKWGLRKERLQLEWISAAEGVRFSQVMTKMDELRKSVTKKEILQTKTKIAHNLKKKKKRRKKEQ
;
A
#
# COMPACT_ATOMS: atom_id res chain seq x y z
N ASP A 1 -9.81 16.48 -8.48
CA ASP A 1 -11.20 16.79 -8.14
C ASP A 1 -11.58 16.10 -6.84
N CYS A 2 -11.36 16.75 -5.70
CA CYS A 2 -11.72 16.20 -4.40
C CYS A 2 -12.95 16.94 -3.90
N HIS A 3 -14.04 16.21 -3.66
CA HIS A 3 -15.25 16.78 -3.08
C HIS A 3 -15.00 17.42 -1.70
N TYR A 4 -13.95 16.98 -0.99
CA TYR A 4 -13.55 17.45 0.32
C TYR A 4 -12.20 18.20 0.27
N ILE A 5 -12.10 19.18 -0.63
CA ILE A 5 -10.98 20.13 -0.77
C ILE A 5 -9.64 19.44 -1.08
N ASP A 6 -8.90 19.00 -0.06
CA ASP A 6 -7.54 18.50 -0.17
C ASP A 6 -7.35 17.10 0.44
N ALA A 7 -8.42 16.41 0.83
CA ALA A 7 -8.33 15.09 1.46
C ALA A 7 -7.56 14.07 0.60
N ASN A 8 -7.65 14.17 -0.73
CA ASN A 8 -6.86 13.38 -1.68
C ASN A 8 -5.35 13.62 -1.56
N HIS A 9 -4.91 14.86 -1.31
CA HIS A 9 -3.50 15.21 -1.09
C HIS A 9 -2.95 14.54 0.17
N TRP A 10 -3.73 14.54 1.25
CA TRP A 10 -3.37 13.83 2.50
C TRP A 10 -3.30 12.32 2.30
N THR A 11 -4.22 11.75 1.51
CA THR A 11 -4.17 10.33 1.12
C THR A 11 -2.92 10.01 0.31
N LYS A 12 -2.57 10.82 -0.69
CA LYS A 12 -1.32 10.69 -1.45
C LYS A 12 -0.09 10.67 -0.54
N LYS A 13 0.04 11.68 0.34
CA LYS A 13 1.14 11.78 1.31
C LYS A 13 1.23 10.54 2.23
N ARG A 14 0.10 9.96 2.65
CA ARG A 14 0.06 8.75 3.48
C ARG A 14 0.51 7.51 2.70
N VAL A 15 0.00 7.33 1.49
CA VAL A 15 0.36 6.19 0.62
C VAL A 15 1.84 6.23 0.25
N GLU A 16 2.39 7.41 -0.09
CA GLU A 16 3.83 7.57 -0.35
C GLU A 16 4.70 7.16 0.84
N LYS A 17 4.30 7.53 2.07
CA LYS A 17 5.00 7.09 3.29
C LYS A 17 4.92 5.57 3.47
N ILE A 18 3.79 4.95 3.14
CA ILE A 18 3.62 3.50 3.22
C ILE A 18 4.49 2.81 2.17
N TRP A 19 4.53 3.31 0.93
CA TRP A 19 5.39 2.80 -0.13
C TRP A 19 6.87 2.82 0.23
N LYS A 20 7.39 3.96 0.72
CA LYS A 20 8.79 4.06 1.20
C LYS A 20 9.08 3.04 2.30
N LYS A 21 8.08 2.79 3.17
CA LYS A 21 8.19 1.81 4.26
C LYS A 21 8.15 0.38 3.73
N MET A 22 7.33 0.08 2.72
CA MET A 22 7.27 -1.22 2.05
C MET A 22 8.61 -1.55 1.38
N GLU A 23 9.17 -0.62 0.62
CA GLU A 23 10.50 -0.75 0.00
C GLU A 23 11.57 -1.03 1.05
N LYS A 24 11.63 -0.22 2.12
CA LYS A 24 12.57 -0.43 3.24
C LYS A 24 12.42 -1.80 3.92
N TRP A 25 11.23 -2.38 3.90
CA TRP A 25 10.95 -3.69 4.49
C TRP A 25 11.12 -4.85 3.49
N GLY A 26 11.55 -4.56 2.26
CA GLY A 26 11.69 -5.55 1.19
C GLY A 26 10.34 -6.19 0.84
N LEU A 27 9.28 -5.38 0.81
CA LEU A 27 7.94 -5.76 0.38
C LEU A 27 7.68 -5.21 -1.02
N ARG A 28 6.99 -5.99 -1.85
CA ARG A 28 6.51 -5.60 -3.18
C ARG A 28 5.59 -4.40 -3.10
N LYS A 29 6.07 -3.23 -3.52
CA LYS A 29 5.36 -1.94 -3.41
C LYS A 29 4.10 -1.89 -4.27
N GLU A 30 4.15 -2.52 -5.44
CA GLU A 30 3.07 -2.60 -6.42
C GLU A 30 1.82 -3.34 -5.90
N ARG A 31 1.94 -4.06 -4.77
CA ARG A 31 0.80 -4.70 -4.08
C ARG A 31 -0.13 -3.70 -3.37
N LEU A 32 0.31 -2.45 -3.21
CA LEU A 32 -0.54 -1.34 -2.77
C LEU A 32 -0.62 -0.33 -3.91
N GLN A 33 -1.80 -0.13 -4.46
CA GLN A 33 -2.03 0.80 -5.57
C GLN A 33 -2.91 1.97 -5.11
N LEU A 34 -2.74 3.13 -5.74
CA LEU A 34 -3.57 4.32 -5.54
C LEU A 34 -3.88 4.90 -6.92
N GLU A 35 -5.16 4.94 -7.27
CA GLU A 35 -5.66 5.49 -8.51
C GLU A 35 -6.72 6.56 -8.23
N TRP A 36 -6.73 7.60 -9.06
CA TRP A 36 -7.75 8.64 -9.04
C TRP A 36 -8.70 8.40 -10.20
N ILE A 37 -9.96 8.13 -9.87
CA ILE A 37 -11.00 7.77 -10.84
C ILE A 37 -12.24 8.58 -10.49
N SER A 38 -12.73 9.36 -11.44
CA SER A 38 -13.96 10.15 -11.31
C SER A 38 -15.21 9.30 -11.53
N ALA A 39 -16.38 9.86 -11.21
CA ALA A 39 -17.66 9.17 -11.35
C ALA A 39 -18.01 8.78 -12.81
N ALA A 40 -17.49 9.52 -13.80
CA ALA A 40 -17.72 9.26 -15.22
C ALA A 40 -16.75 8.23 -15.82
N GLU A 41 -15.71 7.82 -15.08
CA GLU A 41 -14.61 7.00 -15.61
C GLU A 41 -14.81 5.49 -15.39
N GLY A 42 -16.01 4.98 -15.67
CA GLY A 42 -16.36 3.56 -15.46
C GLY A 42 -15.46 2.59 -16.25
N VAL A 43 -15.14 2.91 -17.51
CA VAL A 43 -14.25 2.08 -18.35
C VAL A 43 -12.83 2.02 -17.76
N ARG A 44 -12.31 3.16 -17.28
CA ARG A 44 -11.00 3.22 -16.61
C ARG A 44 -11.00 2.38 -15.34
N PHE A 45 -12.06 2.46 -14.53
CA PHE A 45 -12.20 1.64 -13.33
C PHE A 45 -12.11 0.14 -13.64
N SER A 46 -12.89 -0.32 -14.63
CA SER A 46 -12.86 -1.72 -15.06
C SER A 46 -11.45 -2.17 -15.45
N GLN A 47 -10.75 -1.39 -16.26
CA GLN A 47 -9.38 -1.70 -16.68
C GLN A 47 -8.38 -1.76 -15.51
N VAL A 48 -8.48 -0.83 -14.56
CA VAL A 48 -7.64 -0.81 -13.35
C VAL A 48 -7.89 -2.06 -12.51
N MET A 49 -9.16 -2.43 -12.30
CA MET A 49 -9.53 -3.61 -11.51
C MET A 49 -9.04 -4.91 -12.17
N THR A 50 -9.15 -5.03 -13.50
CA THR A 50 -8.61 -6.20 -14.22
C THR A 50 -7.10 -6.33 -14.02
N LYS A 51 -6.34 -5.24 -14.22
CA LYS A 51 -4.87 -5.23 -13.99
C LYS A 51 -4.51 -5.55 -12.53
N MET A 52 -5.31 -5.05 -11.58
CA MET A 52 -5.12 -5.35 -10.16
C MET A 52 -5.37 -6.84 -9.86
N ASP A 53 -6.38 -7.46 -10.49
CA ASP A 53 -6.67 -8.88 -10.32
C ASP A 53 -5.59 -9.78 -10.93
N GLU A 54 -5.05 -9.42 -12.09
CA GLU A 54 -3.89 -10.08 -12.70
C GLU A 54 -2.68 -10.06 -11.76
N LEU A 55 -2.38 -8.91 -11.17
CA LEU A 55 -1.32 -8.79 -10.17
C LEU A 55 -1.61 -9.62 -8.92
N ARG A 56 -2.86 -9.62 -8.43
CA ARG A 56 -3.30 -10.40 -7.26
C ARG A 56 -3.07 -11.90 -7.48
N LYS A 57 -3.36 -12.42 -8.67
CA LYS A 57 -3.11 -13.83 -9.05
C LYS A 57 -1.63 -14.20 -8.98
N SER A 58 -0.74 -13.24 -9.22
CA SER A 58 0.72 -13.40 -9.09
C SER A 58 1.20 -13.59 -7.63
N VAL A 59 0.38 -13.26 -6.63
CA VAL A 59 0.77 -13.30 -5.21
C VAL A 59 0.58 -14.70 -4.64
N THR A 60 1.70 -15.35 -4.29
CA THR A 60 1.68 -16.72 -3.76
C THR A 60 1.39 -16.78 -2.26
N LYS A 61 0.86 -17.92 -1.78
CA LYS A 61 0.68 -18.20 -0.33
C LYS A 61 2.00 -18.05 0.46
N LYS A 62 3.12 -18.49 -0.13
CA LYS A 62 4.47 -18.34 0.44
C LYS A 62 4.83 -16.88 0.63
N GLU A 63 4.62 -16.04 -0.38
CA GLU A 63 4.88 -14.60 -0.29
C GLU A 63 4.01 -13.92 0.77
N ILE A 64 2.73 -14.30 0.89
CA ILE A 64 1.83 -13.79 1.92
C ILE A 64 2.37 -14.11 3.32
N LEU A 65 2.81 -15.35 3.56
CA LEU A 65 3.37 -15.76 4.85
C LEU A 65 4.65 -14.98 5.17
N GLN A 66 5.56 -14.86 4.20
CA GLN A 66 6.78 -14.06 4.35
C GLN A 66 6.47 -12.60 4.67
N THR A 67 5.47 -12.02 4.01
CA THR A 67 5.01 -10.64 4.25
C THR A 67 4.51 -10.46 5.67
N LYS A 68 3.67 -11.38 6.17
CA LYS A 68 3.16 -11.34 7.56
C LYS A 68 4.32 -11.36 8.56
N THR A 69 5.28 -12.25 8.39
CA THR A 69 6.46 -12.37 9.26
C THR A 69 7.32 -11.11 9.23
N LYS A 70 7.63 -10.57 8.04
CA LYS A 70 8.39 -9.32 7.87
C LYS A 70 7.71 -8.13 8.55
N ILE A 71 6.39 -7.99 8.40
CA ILE A 71 5.64 -6.91 9.03
C ILE A 71 5.67 -7.06 10.56
N ALA A 72 5.38 -8.25 11.09
CA ALA A 72 5.37 -8.50 12.53
C ALA A 72 6.75 -8.23 13.17
N HIS A 73 7.82 -8.71 12.54
CA HIS A 73 9.19 -8.43 12.97
C HIS A 73 9.44 -6.92 13.01
N ASN A 74 9.23 -6.21 11.90
CA ASN A 74 9.56 -4.80 11.78
C ASN A 74 8.73 -3.91 12.73
N LEU A 75 7.46 -4.26 12.98
CA LEU A 75 6.64 -3.59 13.98
C LEU A 75 7.18 -3.80 15.40
N LYS A 76 7.56 -5.04 15.76
CA LYS A 76 8.21 -5.32 17.06
C LYS A 76 9.51 -4.53 17.22
N LYS A 77 10.38 -4.51 16.20
CA LYS A 77 11.63 -3.74 16.18
C LYS A 77 11.37 -2.24 16.37
N LYS A 78 10.38 -1.69 15.66
CA LYS A 78 9.99 -0.27 15.79
C LYS A 78 9.47 0.07 17.18
N LYS A 79 8.64 -0.79 17.79
CA LYS A 79 8.16 -0.62 19.17
C LYS A 79 9.32 -0.64 20.18
N LYS A 80 10.25 -1.59 20.07
CA LYS A 80 11.44 -1.66 20.92
C LYS A 80 12.29 -0.39 20.83
N ARG A 81 12.50 0.13 19.61
CA ARG A 81 13.28 1.37 19.41
C ARG A 81 12.63 2.58 20.08
N ARG A 82 11.31 2.76 19.90
CA ARG A 82 10.56 3.85 20.55
C ARG A 82 10.63 3.82 22.08
N LYS A 83 10.65 2.63 22.69
CA LYS A 83 10.79 2.47 24.15
C LYS A 83 12.20 2.75 24.68
N LYS A 84 13.22 2.74 23.82
CA LYS A 84 14.61 3.06 24.18
C LYS A 84 14.94 4.54 24.00
N GLU A 85 14.15 5.24 23.18
CA GLU A 85 14.26 6.67 22.88
C GLU A 85 13.37 7.52 23.82
N GLN A 86 12.64 6.88 24.74
CA GLN A 86 11.85 7.46 25.84
C GLN A 86 12.53 7.13 27.15
#